data_AF-A0A2H5X852-F1
#
_entry.id   AF-A0A2H5X852-F1
#
_cell.length_a   1.000
_cell.length_b   1.000
_cell.length_c   1.000
_cell.angle_alpha   90.00
_cell.angle_beta   90.00
_cell.angle_gamma   90.00
#
_symmetry.space_group_name_H-M   'P 1'
#
loop_
_entity.id
_entity.type
_entity.pdbx_description
1 polymer ?
#
loop_
_entity_poly.entity_id
_entity_poly.type
_entity_poly.pdbx_seq_one_letter_code
_entity_poly.pdbx_strand_id
1 'polypeptide(L)'
;MKSLVYVWITALLVTLTMLPAVHAQTWVPVGTATGGVAVYFNDTTEIPANVSYLRVQYANSTTNVNGAHISMLEPFKTIFGDLGQYGFDLIAVASTNTNPTPPVLYAYDWNGSTPVQNGTVLWATNVYSDWYNGPTNPSAYVLNSTLRGTSGTPESFTLTPLGGGSFQADFAAILNSDGLIHWYNPAYPDMPIPYPFTGKFLVTGTLIYDKNLDTTPGMDFYAGTMNLYAQAIPDTATLTLFGTGLLPLAALLRRRRV
;
A
#
# COMPACT_ATOMS: atom_id res chain seq x y z
N MET A 1 12.74 43.32 52.60
CA MET A 1 12.08 42.12 52.03
C MET A 1 11.62 42.42 50.62
N LYS A 2 12.34 41.88 49.61
CA LYS A 2 11.87 41.43 48.29
C LYS A 2 13.11 40.94 47.53
N SER A 3 13.18 39.62 47.33
CA SER A 3 14.26 38.90 46.68
C SER A 3 14.33 39.19 45.18
N LEU A 4 15.51 39.14 44.57
CA LEU A 4 15.63 38.61 43.22
C LEU A 4 17.02 37.99 43.02
N VAL A 5 17.01 36.68 42.82
CA VAL A 5 18.12 35.81 42.43
C VAL A 5 18.43 36.07 40.96
N TYR A 6 19.67 36.43 40.63
CA TYR A 6 20.14 36.49 39.24
C TYR A 6 20.84 35.17 38.90
N VAL A 7 20.15 34.36 38.08
CA VAL A 7 20.67 33.13 37.47
C VAL A 7 21.47 33.51 36.23
N TRP A 8 22.71 33.02 36.16
CA TRP A 8 23.61 33.13 35.02
C TRP A 8 23.09 32.26 33.87
N ILE A 9 22.80 32.86 32.71
CA ILE A 9 22.56 32.12 31.46
C ILE A 9 23.86 32.14 30.66
N THR A 10 24.60 31.03 30.73
CA THR A 10 25.69 30.72 29.81
C THR A 10 25.12 30.43 28.42
N ALA A 11 25.44 31.29 27.46
CA ALA A 11 25.20 31.07 26.04
C ALA A 11 26.12 29.93 25.54
N LEU A 12 25.55 28.76 25.26
CA LEU A 12 26.23 27.71 24.51
C LEU A 12 26.01 27.97 23.01
N LEU A 13 27.00 28.60 22.39
CA LEU A 13 27.10 28.74 20.94
C LEU A 13 27.37 27.35 20.35
N VAL A 14 26.33 26.64 19.91
CA VAL A 14 26.50 25.41 19.12
C VAL A 14 26.90 25.82 17.71
N THR A 15 28.19 25.73 17.42
CA THR A 15 28.73 25.73 16.06
C THR A 15 28.14 24.52 15.33
N LEU A 16 27.15 24.76 14.48
CA LEU A 16 26.56 23.79 13.57
C LEU A 16 27.59 23.46 12.48
N THR A 17 28.48 22.50 12.74
CA THR A 17 29.28 21.89 11.69
C THR A 17 28.34 21.16 10.75
N MET A 18 28.26 21.64 9.50
CA MET A 18 27.58 20.96 8.40
C MET A 18 28.30 19.64 8.09
N LEU A 19 27.96 18.61 8.84
CA LEU A 19 28.15 17.23 8.41
C LEU A 19 27.16 16.99 7.25
N PRO A 20 27.56 16.30 6.17
CA PRO A 20 26.59 15.81 5.19
C PRO A 20 25.61 14.92 5.96
N ALA A 21 24.37 15.39 6.09
CA ALA A 21 23.35 14.66 6.79
C ALA A 21 23.05 13.40 5.96
N VAL A 22 23.57 12.26 6.41
CA VAL A 22 23.10 10.95 5.95
C VAL A 22 21.67 10.83 6.46
N HIS A 23 20.71 11.27 5.64
CA HIS A 23 19.30 11.18 5.99
C HIS A 23 18.92 9.69 6.05
N ALA A 24 18.72 9.17 7.26
CA ALA A 24 18.28 7.80 7.47
C ALA A 24 16.84 7.65 6.92
N GLN A 25 16.63 6.86 5.88
CA GLN A 25 15.30 6.66 5.32
C GLN A 25 14.33 6.14 6.39
N THR A 26 13.11 6.68 6.44
CA THR A 26 12.08 6.27 7.41
C THR A 26 10.82 5.77 6.70
N TRP A 27 10.11 4.83 7.32
CA TRP A 27 8.83 4.32 6.84
C TRP A 27 7.68 5.02 7.56
N VAL A 28 6.79 5.66 6.79
CA VAL A 28 5.64 6.41 7.31
C VAL A 28 4.38 5.63 7.01
N PRO A 29 3.53 5.32 8.00
CA PRO A 29 2.28 4.60 7.73
C PRO A 29 1.35 5.47 6.89
N VAL A 30 0.85 4.91 5.78
CA VAL A 30 -0.03 5.64 4.84
C VAL A 30 -1.39 4.97 4.63
N GLY A 31 -1.52 3.68 4.94
CA GLY A 31 -2.78 2.97 4.78
C GLY A 31 -2.77 1.58 5.41
N THR A 32 -3.95 0.99 5.46
CA THR A 32 -4.17 -0.36 5.96
C THR A 32 -5.15 -1.06 5.02
N ALA A 33 -4.84 -2.29 4.62
CA ALA A 33 -5.69 -3.12 3.79
C ALA A 33 -6.23 -4.33 4.56
N THR A 34 -7.52 -4.61 4.38
CA THR A 34 -8.23 -5.76 4.93
C THR A 34 -8.66 -6.69 3.80
N GLY A 35 -8.53 -7.99 4.02
CA GLY A 35 -8.66 -9.02 3.00
C GLY A 35 -7.59 -10.07 3.22
N GLY A 36 -6.88 -10.46 2.17
CA GLY A 36 -5.82 -11.45 2.32
C GLY A 36 -4.98 -11.66 1.09
N VAL A 37 -4.16 -12.72 1.16
CA VAL A 37 -3.38 -13.24 0.05
C VAL A 37 -3.91 -14.62 -0.28
N ALA A 38 -4.39 -14.79 -1.50
CA ALA A 38 -4.66 -16.10 -2.08
C ALA A 38 -3.38 -16.66 -2.69
N VAL A 39 -3.03 -17.88 -2.29
CA VAL A 39 -1.95 -18.66 -2.88
C VAL A 39 -2.59 -19.69 -3.81
N TYR A 40 -2.39 -19.53 -5.10
CA TYR A 40 -2.89 -20.45 -6.11
C TYR A 40 -1.84 -21.52 -6.40
N PHE A 41 -2.27 -22.77 -6.54
CA PHE A 41 -1.40 -23.91 -6.84
C PHE A 41 -1.59 -24.40 -8.27
N ASN A 42 -0.64 -25.19 -8.79
CA ASN A 42 -0.74 -25.66 -10.18
C ASN A 42 -1.85 -26.69 -10.41
N ASP A 43 -2.25 -27.37 -9.33
CA ASP A 43 -3.37 -28.30 -9.23
C ASP A 43 -3.90 -28.28 -7.79
N THR A 44 -4.73 -29.26 -7.41
CA THR A 44 -5.32 -29.35 -6.06
C THR A 44 -4.33 -29.78 -4.97
N THR A 45 -3.05 -29.93 -5.27
CA THR A 45 -2.00 -30.29 -4.31
C THR A 45 -1.40 -29.03 -3.70
N GLU A 46 -1.85 -28.69 -2.49
CA GLU A 46 -1.48 -27.47 -1.76
C GLU A 46 -0.15 -27.66 -0.99
N ILE A 47 0.97 -27.61 -1.73
CA ILE A 47 2.33 -27.67 -1.14
C ILE A 47 3.22 -26.55 -1.68
N PRO A 48 4.23 -26.08 -0.92
CA PRO A 48 5.08 -24.97 -1.35
C PRO A 48 5.78 -25.16 -2.71
N ALA A 49 6.14 -26.39 -3.06
CA ALA A 49 6.77 -26.72 -4.34
C ALA A 49 5.81 -26.67 -5.54
N ASN A 50 4.51 -26.52 -5.29
CA ASN A 50 3.45 -26.52 -6.30
C ASN A 50 2.72 -25.17 -6.43
N VAL A 51 3.27 -24.10 -5.85
CA VAL A 51 2.68 -22.76 -5.96
C VAL A 51 2.78 -22.26 -7.40
N SER A 52 1.69 -21.70 -7.92
CA SER A 52 1.60 -21.07 -9.23
C SER A 52 1.80 -19.55 -9.11
N TYR A 53 0.95 -18.88 -8.36
CA TYR A 53 1.10 -17.44 -8.09
C TYR A 53 0.40 -17.06 -6.79
N LEU A 54 0.73 -15.89 -6.30
CA LEU A 54 0.07 -15.24 -5.17
C LEU A 54 -0.71 -14.05 -5.69
N ARG A 55 -1.87 -13.80 -5.09
CA ARG A 55 -2.72 -12.65 -5.39
C ARG A 55 -3.23 -12.04 -4.10
N VAL A 56 -3.09 -10.73 -3.95
CA VAL A 56 -3.83 -10.00 -2.93
C VAL A 56 -5.29 -9.87 -3.38
N GLN A 57 -6.22 -10.30 -2.54
CA GLN A 57 -7.66 -10.21 -2.83
C GLN A 57 -8.51 -10.05 -1.57
N TYR A 58 -9.73 -9.57 -1.73
CA TYR A 58 -10.63 -9.25 -0.63
C TYR A 58 -11.14 -10.49 0.13
N ALA A 59 -11.48 -11.56 -0.58
CA ALA A 59 -12.22 -12.69 0.00
C ALA A 59 -11.59 -14.05 -0.31
N ASN A 60 -11.90 -15.05 0.53
CA ASN A 60 -11.71 -16.45 0.22
C ASN A 60 -12.72 -16.88 -0.86
N SER A 61 -12.41 -16.58 -2.12
CA SER A 61 -13.34 -16.76 -3.23
C SER A 61 -12.60 -16.87 -4.55
N THR A 62 -13.08 -17.78 -5.41
CA THR A 62 -12.66 -17.86 -6.81
C THR A 62 -13.49 -16.96 -7.74
N THR A 63 -14.57 -16.36 -7.24
CA THR A 63 -15.46 -15.49 -8.02
C THR A 63 -15.28 -14.01 -7.68
N ASN A 64 -15.11 -13.66 -6.40
CA ASN A 64 -14.68 -12.32 -6.01
C ASN A 64 -13.15 -12.29 -5.85
N VAL A 65 -12.47 -11.94 -6.94
CA VAL A 65 -11.01 -11.84 -7.00
C VAL A 65 -10.50 -10.40 -6.91
N ASN A 66 -11.37 -9.43 -6.62
CA ASN A 66 -10.96 -8.04 -6.47
C ASN A 66 -9.93 -7.88 -5.35
N GLY A 67 -9.05 -6.88 -5.46
CA GLY A 67 -7.97 -6.62 -4.51
C GLY A 67 -8.46 -6.45 -3.07
N ALA A 68 -7.54 -6.52 -2.11
CA ALA A 68 -7.89 -6.31 -0.69
C ALA A 68 -8.43 -4.89 -0.49
N HIS A 69 -9.43 -4.71 0.36
CA HIS A 69 -9.97 -3.37 0.65
C HIS A 69 -8.89 -2.55 1.34
N ILE A 70 -8.47 -1.44 0.76
CA ILE A 70 -7.45 -0.56 1.38
C ILE A 70 -8.07 0.77 1.76
N SER A 71 -7.77 1.22 2.97
CA SER A 71 -8.07 2.56 3.44
C SER A 71 -6.79 3.33 3.70
N MET A 72 -6.71 4.54 3.18
CA MET A 72 -5.62 5.46 3.47
C MET A 72 -5.83 6.08 4.86
N LEU A 73 -4.74 6.35 5.58
CA LEU A 73 -4.77 7.09 6.84
C LEU A 73 -4.87 8.60 6.56
N GLU A 74 -5.39 9.38 7.50
CA GLU A 74 -5.27 10.84 7.40
C GLU A 74 -3.78 11.25 7.48
N PRO A 75 -3.31 12.20 6.65
CA PRO A 75 -4.05 13.07 5.70
C PRO A 75 -4.32 12.47 4.32
N PHE A 76 -3.70 11.34 4.01
CA PHE A 76 -3.68 10.76 2.67
C PHE A 76 -5.09 10.44 2.18
N LYS A 77 -5.98 10.03 3.10
CA LYS A 77 -7.40 9.84 2.82
C LYS A 77 -8.07 11.08 2.22
N THR A 78 -7.90 12.24 2.85
CA THR A 78 -8.43 13.52 2.34
C THR A 78 -7.81 13.90 0.99
N ILE A 79 -6.53 13.59 0.80
CA ILE A 79 -5.80 13.90 -0.44
C ILE A 79 -6.35 13.07 -1.60
N PHE A 80 -6.55 11.76 -1.40
CA PHE A 80 -6.94 10.82 -2.45
C PHE A 80 -8.47 10.64 -2.62
N GLY A 81 -9.27 11.24 -1.73
CA GLY A 81 -10.73 11.09 -1.76
C GLY A 81 -11.17 9.66 -1.50
N ASP A 82 -10.44 8.97 -0.62
CA ASP A 82 -10.78 7.60 -0.24
C ASP A 82 -12.01 7.61 0.70
N LEU A 83 -13.10 7.04 0.19
CA LEU A 83 -14.41 6.88 0.83
C LEU A 83 -14.73 5.39 1.06
N GLY A 84 -13.73 4.49 0.99
CA GLY A 84 -13.91 3.05 1.12
C GLY A 84 -14.06 2.29 -0.20
N GLN A 85 -13.79 2.93 -1.34
CA GLN A 85 -13.84 2.33 -2.67
C GLN A 85 -12.49 1.80 -3.16
N TYR A 86 -11.42 1.97 -2.37
CA TYR A 86 -10.07 1.62 -2.77
C TYR A 86 -9.81 0.12 -2.57
N GLY A 87 -9.18 -0.51 -3.55
CA GLY A 87 -8.59 -1.83 -3.42
C GLY A 87 -7.09 -1.80 -3.61
N PHE A 88 -6.40 -2.78 -3.04
CA PHE A 88 -4.98 -3.03 -3.22
C PHE A 88 -4.84 -4.37 -3.94
N ASP A 89 -4.38 -4.30 -5.19
CA ASP A 89 -4.13 -5.47 -6.02
C ASP A 89 -2.62 -5.68 -6.12
N LEU A 90 -2.19 -6.93 -5.98
CA LEU A 90 -0.82 -7.36 -6.20
C LEU A 90 -0.83 -8.79 -6.69
N ILE A 91 -0.02 -9.09 -7.71
CA ILE A 91 0.19 -10.46 -8.19
C ILE A 91 1.68 -10.77 -8.20
N ALA A 92 2.07 -11.89 -7.62
CA ALA A 92 3.45 -12.40 -7.67
C ALA A 92 3.44 -13.81 -8.28
N VAL A 93 4.09 -13.96 -9.43
CA VAL A 93 4.17 -15.26 -10.12
C VAL A 93 5.32 -16.07 -9.52
N ALA A 94 5.04 -17.31 -9.13
CA ALA A 94 6.06 -18.21 -8.62
C ALA A 94 6.89 -18.79 -9.77
N SER A 95 8.16 -19.07 -9.52
CA SER A 95 9.05 -19.74 -10.49
C SER A 95 8.61 -21.16 -10.83
N THR A 96 7.78 -21.76 -9.98
CA THR A 96 7.19 -23.11 -10.11
C THR A 96 5.89 -23.11 -10.91
N ASN A 97 5.46 -21.95 -11.42
CA ASN A 97 4.25 -21.85 -12.21
C ASN A 97 4.32 -22.67 -13.51
N THR A 98 3.35 -23.54 -13.69
CA THR A 98 3.11 -24.29 -14.93
C THR A 98 1.66 -24.17 -15.40
N ASN A 99 0.73 -23.96 -14.46
CA ASN A 99 -0.70 -23.78 -14.62
C ASN A 99 -1.24 -23.24 -13.27
N PRO A 100 -2.43 -22.62 -13.16
CA PRO A 100 -3.10 -21.87 -14.20
C PRO A 100 -2.27 -20.66 -14.67
N THR A 101 -2.62 -20.12 -15.84
CA THR A 101 -2.03 -18.85 -16.30
C THR A 101 -2.30 -17.76 -15.28
N PRO A 102 -1.26 -17.15 -14.67
CA PRO A 102 -1.45 -16.08 -13.71
C PRO A 102 -2.22 -14.91 -14.33
N PRO A 103 -3.12 -14.26 -13.59
CA PRO A 103 -3.79 -13.07 -14.09
C PRO A 103 -2.76 -11.97 -14.34
N VAL A 104 -2.98 -11.19 -15.39
CA VAL A 104 -2.22 -9.97 -15.64
C VAL A 104 -2.97 -8.82 -14.97
N LEU A 105 -2.29 -8.10 -14.06
CA LEU A 105 -2.83 -6.83 -13.58
C LEU A 105 -2.56 -5.74 -14.62
N TYR A 106 -3.62 -5.07 -15.01
CA TYR A 106 -3.54 -3.86 -15.81
C TYR A 106 -3.81 -2.66 -14.93
N ALA A 107 -3.07 -1.59 -15.16
CA ALA A 107 -3.45 -0.31 -14.60
C ALA A 107 -4.51 0.35 -15.49
N TYR A 108 -5.31 1.23 -14.90
CA TYR A 108 -6.32 1.99 -15.62
C TYR A 108 -6.21 3.47 -15.28
N ASP A 109 -6.49 4.32 -16.25
CA ASP A 109 -6.67 5.76 -16.06
C ASP A 109 -8.12 6.13 -16.38
N TRP A 110 -8.75 6.94 -15.54
CA TRP A 110 -10.09 7.45 -15.83
C TRP A 110 -10.02 8.68 -16.73
N ASN A 111 -10.65 8.63 -17.90
CA ASN A 111 -10.63 9.74 -18.87
C ASN A 111 -11.79 10.76 -18.70
N GLY A 112 -12.65 10.56 -17.70
CA GLY A 112 -13.87 11.36 -17.48
C GLY A 112 -15.17 10.65 -17.85
N SER A 113 -15.11 9.53 -18.57
CA SER A 113 -16.29 8.77 -19.00
C SER A 113 -16.13 7.25 -18.92
N THR A 114 -14.93 6.73 -19.14
CA THR A 114 -14.62 5.30 -19.12
C THR A 114 -13.20 5.08 -18.59
N PRO A 115 -12.94 3.95 -17.91
CA PRO A 115 -11.55 3.55 -17.66
C PRO A 115 -10.85 3.24 -18.98
N VAL A 116 -9.59 3.63 -19.08
CA VAL A 116 -8.70 3.32 -20.21
C VAL A 116 -7.53 2.51 -19.67
N GLN A 117 -7.27 1.35 -20.25
CA GLN A 117 -6.18 0.48 -19.83
C GLN A 117 -4.82 1.13 -20.12
N ASN A 118 -3.94 1.18 -19.13
CA ASN A 118 -2.59 1.75 -19.22
C ASN A 118 -1.52 0.77 -18.74
N GLY A 119 -1.11 -0.14 -19.65
CA GLY A 119 0.00 -1.04 -19.41
C GLY A 119 -0.23 -2.09 -18.32
N THR A 120 0.78 -2.95 -18.15
CA THR A 120 0.78 -4.03 -17.16
C THR A 120 1.55 -3.61 -15.92
N VAL A 121 1.03 -3.95 -14.75
CA VAL A 121 1.65 -3.64 -13.45
C VAL A 121 1.73 -4.90 -12.59
N LEU A 122 2.56 -4.86 -11.55
CA LEU A 122 2.67 -5.92 -10.56
C LEU A 122 1.77 -5.65 -9.34
N TRP A 123 1.55 -4.37 -9.05
CA TRP A 123 0.69 -3.93 -7.97
C TRP A 123 0.03 -2.59 -8.31
N ALA A 124 -1.13 -2.32 -7.71
CA ALA A 124 -1.79 -1.03 -7.76
C ALA A 124 -2.72 -0.80 -6.56
N THR A 125 -2.92 0.46 -6.19
CA THR A 125 -4.09 0.89 -5.44
C THR A 125 -5.14 1.42 -6.41
N ASN A 126 -6.33 0.82 -6.39
CA ASN A 126 -7.34 0.98 -7.42
C ASN A 126 -8.61 1.60 -6.85
N VAL A 127 -9.17 2.57 -7.57
CA VAL A 127 -10.53 3.07 -7.36
C VAL A 127 -11.49 2.14 -8.08
N TYR A 128 -12.42 1.52 -7.35
CA TYR A 128 -13.44 0.64 -7.92
C TYR A 128 -14.72 1.39 -8.34
N SER A 129 -15.46 0.81 -9.29
CA SER A 129 -16.67 1.40 -9.86
C SER A 129 -17.86 1.50 -8.90
N ASP A 130 -17.86 0.70 -7.83
CA ASP A 130 -18.83 0.80 -6.75
C ASP A 130 -18.26 1.66 -5.63
N TRP A 131 -18.78 2.88 -5.48
CA TRP A 131 -18.29 3.84 -4.48
C TRP A 131 -18.58 3.44 -3.03
N TYR A 132 -19.53 2.53 -2.81
CA TYR A 132 -19.94 2.10 -1.47
C TYR A 132 -19.32 0.77 -1.09
N ASN A 133 -19.32 -0.18 -2.02
CA ASN A 133 -18.88 -1.54 -1.76
C ASN A 133 -17.52 -1.86 -2.36
N GLY A 134 -16.96 -1.00 -3.21
CA GLY A 134 -15.60 -1.10 -3.73
C GLY A 134 -15.19 -2.53 -4.13
N PRO A 135 -13.99 -3.00 -3.74
CA PRO A 135 -13.53 -4.35 -4.05
C PRO A 135 -14.37 -5.47 -3.41
N THR A 136 -15.26 -5.17 -2.45
CA THR A 136 -16.11 -6.20 -1.83
C THR A 136 -17.23 -6.68 -2.74
N ASN A 137 -17.59 -5.88 -3.75
CA ASN A 137 -18.58 -6.24 -4.76
C ASN A 137 -17.89 -6.96 -5.94
N PRO A 138 -18.18 -8.25 -6.21
CA PRO A 138 -17.56 -9.00 -7.31
C PRO A 138 -17.85 -8.43 -8.71
N SER A 139 -18.91 -7.63 -8.85
CA SER A 139 -19.27 -6.97 -10.11
C SER A 139 -18.56 -5.62 -10.30
N ALA A 140 -17.86 -5.12 -9.27
CA ALA A 140 -17.11 -3.88 -9.39
C ALA A 140 -15.84 -4.08 -10.23
N TYR A 141 -15.51 -3.08 -11.03
CA TYR A 141 -14.32 -3.05 -11.88
C TYR A 141 -13.46 -1.83 -11.56
N VAL A 142 -12.19 -1.87 -11.97
CA VAL A 142 -11.24 -0.77 -11.73
C VAL A 142 -11.56 0.42 -12.64
N LEU A 143 -11.71 1.60 -12.05
CA LEU A 143 -11.87 2.87 -12.76
C LEU A 143 -10.53 3.57 -12.99
N ASN A 144 -9.67 3.55 -11.98
CA ASN A 144 -8.39 4.27 -11.97
C ASN A 144 -7.41 3.60 -11.00
N SER A 145 -6.15 3.51 -11.38
CA SER A 145 -5.06 2.98 -10.56
C SER A 145 -4.20 4.13 -10.01
N THR A 146 -4.48 4.56 -8.78
CA THR A 146 -3.93 5.79 -8.18
C THR A 146 -2.42 5.72 -7.92
N LEU A 147 -1.97 4.65 -7.27
CA LEU A 147 -0.55 4.32 -7.13
C LEU A 147 -0.33 2.97 -7.78
N ARG A 148 0.75 2.83 -8.53
CA ARG A 148 1.02 1.60 -9.27
C ARG A 148 2.49 1.41 -9.54
N GLY A 149 2.89 0.18 -9.85
CA GLY A 149 4.26 -0.12 -10.19
C GLY A 149 4.48 -1.51 -10.76
N THR A 150 5.61 -1.67 -11.44
CA THR A 150 5.97 -2.90 -12.18
C THR A 150 6.92 -3.82 -11.41
N SER A 151 7.33 -3.45 -10.19
CA SER A 151 8.25 -4.26 -9.40
C SER A 151 7.96 -4.22 -7.91
N GLY A 152 8.35 -5.30 -7.25
CA GLY A 152 8.39 -5.45 -5.80
C GLY A 152 9.51 -6.40 -5.41
N THR A 153 9.97 -6.31 -4.16
CA THR A 153 11.07 -7.11 -3.60
C THR A 153 10.63 -7.63 -2.24
N PRO A 154 10.58 -8.95 -2.03
CA PRO A 154 10.34 -9.52 -0.71
C PRO A 154 11.46 -9.13 0.25
N GLU A 155 11.09 -8.68 1.45
CA GLU A 155 12.04 -8.36 2.53
C GLU A 155 12.12 -9.51 3.54
N SER A 156 10.97 -10.02 3.96
CA SER A 156 10.89 -11.13 4.92
C SER A 156 9.61 -11.92 4.74
N PHE A 157 9.68 -13.21 5.03
CA PHE A 157 8.51 -14.09 5.08
C PHE A 157 8.75 -15.18 6.13
N THR A 158 7.81 -15.33 7.06
CA THR A 158 7.84 -16.33 8.14
C THR A 158 6.49 -17.04 8.19
N LEU A 159 6.53 -18.37 8.30
CA LEU A 159 5.34 -19.19 8.53
C LEU A 159 5.43 -19.85 9.91
N THR A 160 4.39 -19.64 10.72
CA THR A 160 4.26 -20.22 12.06
C THR A 160 3.08 -21.19 12.07
N PRO A 161 3.29 -22.50 12.34
CA PRO A 161 2.18 -23.44 12.50
C PRO A 161 1.31 -23.08 13.70
N LEU A 162 -0.01 -23.04 13.52
CA LEU A 162 -0.98 -22.81 14.59
C LEU A 162 -1.62 -24.11 15.12
N GLY A 163 -1.31 -25.24 14.49
CA GLY A 163 -1.93 -26.54 14.76
C GLY A 163 -3.12 -26.82 13.84
N GLY A 164 -3.54 -28.09 13.76
CA GLY A 164 -4.70 -28.49 12.94
C GLY A 164 -4.55 -28.28 11.41
N GLY A 165 -3.34 -27.97 10.93
CA GLY A 165 -3.08 -27.63 9.52
C GLY A 165 -3.26 -26.15 9.19
N SER A 166 -3.51 -25.29 10.18
CA SER A 166 -3.59 -23.84 10.04
C SER A 166 -2.23 -23.16 10.27
N PHE A 167 -2.01 -22.02 9.64
CA PHE A 167 -0.73 -21.30 9.65
C PHE A 167 -0.93 -19.80 9.77
N GLN A 168 -0.01 -19.14 10.48
CA GLN A 168 0.18 -17.69 10.42
C GLN A 168 1.35 -17.37 9.48
N ALA A 169 1.13 -16.43 8.57
CA ALA A 169 2.13 -15.86 7.69
C ALA A 169 2.42 -14.41 8.10
N ASP A 170 3.67 -14.14 8.46
CA ASP A 170 4.18 -12.78 8.66
C ASP A 170 5.09 -12.43 7.49
N PHE A 171 4.81 -11.30 6.83
CA PHE A 171 5.55 -10.92 5.63
C PHE A 171 5.85 -9.42 5.56
N ALA A 172 6.87 -9.11 4.76
CA ALA A 172 7.20 -7.76 4.35
C ALA A 172 7.71 -7.76 2.91
N ALA A 173 7.32 -6.75 2.14
CA ALA A 173 7.83 -6.53 0.78
C ALA A 173 7.92 -5.04 0.47
N ILE A 174 8.97 -4.64 -0.24
CA ILE A 174 9.11 -3.30 -0.80
C ILE A 174 8.51 -3.28 -2.20
N LEU A 175 7.59 -2.36 -2.44
CA LEU A 175 6.97 -2.08 -3.73
C LEU A 175 7.59 -0.81 -4.30
N ASN A 176 7.96 -0.83 -5.58
CA ASN A 176 8.45 0.37 -6.26
C ASN A 176 7.34 0.91 -7.16
N SER A 177 6.96 2.16 -6.97
CA SER A 177 6.03 2.87 -7.86
C SER A 177 6.72 3.31 -9.14
N ASP A 178 5.93 3.58 -10.18
CA ASP A 178 6.36 4.32 -11.37
C ASP A 178 6.73 5.80 -11.11
N GLY A 179 6.58 6.27 -9.86
CA GLY A 179 6.96 7.62 -9.42
C GLY A 179 5.85 8.65 -9.56
N LEU A 180 4.64 8.24 -9.96
CA LEU A 180 3.50 9.11 -10.20
C LEU A 180 2.31 8.77 -9.29
N ILE A 181 1.46 9.78 -9.12
CA ILE A 181 0.11 9.70 -8.56
C ILE A 181 -0.84 9.96 -9.72
N HIS A 182 -1.65 8.97 -10.05
CA HIS A 182 -2.63 9.03 -11.14
C HIS A 182 -4.00 9.39 -10.59
N TRP A 183 -4.44 10.61 -10.82
CA TRP A 183 -5.68 11.10 -10.23
C TRP A 183 -6.90 10.54 -10.94
N TYR A 184 -7.87 10.03 -10.17
CA TYR A 184 -9.17 9.63 -10.72
C TYR A 184 -9.87 10.78 -11.46
N ASN A 185 -9.72 12.03 -10.99
CA ASN A 185 -10.33 13.16 -11.68
C ASN A 185 -9.43 13.65 -12.83
N PRO A 186 -9.86 13.53 -14.10
CA PRO A 186 -9.03 13.77 -15.28
C PRO A 186 -8.71 15.25 -15.49
N ALA A 187 -9.38 16.14 -14.75
CA ALA A 187 -9.03 17.56 -14.75
C ALA A 187 -7.69 17.85 -14.05
N TYR A 188 -7.17 16.89 -13.27
CA TYR A 188 -5.85 16.98 -12.66
C TYR A 188 -4.87 16.07 -13.40
N PRO A 189 -3.73 16.60 -13.87
CA PRO A 189 -2.71 15.78 -14.47
C PRO A 189 -2.06 14.87 -13.43
N ASP A 190 -1.44 13.79 -13.90
CA ASP A 190 -0.57 12.95 -13.07
C ASP A 190 0.46 13.80 -12.34
N MET A 191 0.64 13.49 -11.06
CA MET A 191 1.57 14.22 -10.21
C MET A 191 2.78 13.36 -9.86
N PRO A 192 4.01 13.89 -9.93
CA PRO A 192 5.15 13.23 -9.30
C PRO A 192 4.88 12.98 -7.83
N ILE A 193 5.35 11.84 -7.32
CA ILE A 193 5.33 11.57 -5.88
C ILE A 193 6.06 12.72 -5.16
N PRO A 194 5.38 13.44 -4.27
CA PRO A 194 5.93 14.67 -3.72
C PRO A 194 7.04 14.35 -2.72
N TYR A 195 8.06 15.20 -2.69
CA TYR A 195 9.00 15.25 -1.58
C TYR A 195 8.22 15.40 -0.25
N PRO A 196 8.56 14.64 0.81
CA PRO A 196 9.78 13.87 1.02
C PRO A 196 9.73 12.38 0.61
N PHE A 197 8.66 11.94 -0.07
CA PHE A 197 8.50 10.53 -0.42
C PHE A 197 9.35 10.14 -1.62
N THR A 198 9.88 8.91 -1.59
CA THR A 198 10.81 8.41 -2.62
C THR A 198 10.13 7.58 -3.72
N GLY A 199 8.85 7.25 -3.54
CA GLY A 199 8.13 6.31 -4.41
C GLY A 199 8.34 4.84 -4.08
N LYS A 200 9.05 4.53 -2.98
CA LYS A 200 9.06 3.19 -2.40
C LYS A 200 7.99 3.05 -1.33
N PHE A 201 7.33 1.91 -1.33
CA PHE A 201 6.34 1.54 -0.34
C PHE A 201 6.73 0.23 0.32
N LEU A 202 6.49 0.10 1.62
CA LEU A 202 6.66 -1.15 2.34
C LEU A 202 5.26 -1.66 2.66
N VAL A 203 4.95 -2.86 2.20
CA VAL A 203 3.77 -3.60 2.65
C VAL A 203 4.22 -4.62 3.69
N THR A 204 3.56 -4.64 4.84
CA THR A 204 3.74 -5.68 5.86
C THR A 204 2.40 -6.30 6.19
N GLY A 205 2.39 -7.51 6.72
CA GLY A 205 1.13 -8.10 7.17
C GLY A 205 1.33 -9.33 8.02
N THR A 206 0.31 -9.59 8.83
CA THR A 206 0.12 -10.84 9.56
C THR A 206 -1.19 -11.43 9.06
N LEU A 207 -1.10 -12.56 8.38
CA LEU A 207 -2.23 -13.24 7.75
C LEU A 207 -2.37 -14.65 8.32
N ILE A 208 -3.58 -15.16 8.39
CA ILE A 208 -3.90 -16.48 8.92
C ILE A 208 -4.58 -17.28 7.83
N TYR A 209 -4.02 -18.45 7.53
CA TYR A 209 -4.72 -19.50 6.82
C TYR A 209 -5.35 -20.44 7.84
N ASP A 210 -6.69 -20.48 7.84
CA ASP A 210 -7.45 -21.45 8.61
C ASP A 210 -8.01 -22.53 7.70
N LYS A 211 -7.39 -23.71 7.76
CA LYS A 211 -7.75 -24.86 6.92
C LYS A 211 -9.21 -25.29 7.07
N ASN A 212 -9.84 -25.04 8.22
CA ASN A 212 -11.23 -25.43 8.44
C ASN A 212 -12.23 -24.47 7.78
N LEU A 213 -11.78 -23.27 7.38
CA LEU A 213 -12.57 -22.27 6.66
C LEU A 213 -12.24 -22.23 5.17
N ASP A 214 -11.40 -23.16 4.72
CA ASP A 214 -11.07 -23.30 3.31
C ASP A 214 -12.26 -23.88 2.54
N THR A 215 -12.64 -23.18 1.47
CA THR A 215 -13.78 -23.54 0.62
C THR A 215 -13.36 -23.62 -0.85
N THR A 216 -12.06 -23.52 -1.14
CA THR A 216 -11.54 -23.29 -2.49
C THR A 216 -10.36 -24.20 -2.79
N PRO A 217 -10.60 -25.49 -3.11
CA PRO A 217 -9.53 -26.45 -3.40
C PRO A 217 -8.57 -25.94 -4.48
N GLY A 218 -7.26 -26.05 -4.23
CA GLY A 218 -6.19 -25.52 -5.10
C GLY A 218 -5.90 -24.03 -4.88
N MET A 219 -6.49 -23.41 -3.86
CA MET A 219 -6.23 -22.03 -3.44
C MET A 219 -6.29 -21.91 -1.92
N ASP A 220 -5.17 -21.59 -1.29
CA ASP A 220 -5.14 -21.26 0.14
C ASP A 220 -5.38 -19.75 0.31
N PHE A 221 -6.35 -19.35 1.13
CA PHE A 221 -6.57 -17.94 1.45
C PHE A 221 -6.07 -17.57 2.85
N TYR A 222 -5.03 -16.74 2.88
CA TYR A 222 -4.46 -16.19 4.10
C TYR A 222 -5.13 -14.85 4.41
N ALA A 223 -6.12 -14.85 5.29
CA ALA A 223 -6.90 -13.68 5.67
C ALA A 223 -6.21 -12.85 6.76
N GLY A 224 -6.35 -11.53 6.72
CA GLY A 224 -5.83 -10.68 7.78
C GLY A 224 -5.75 -9.22 7.39
N THR A 225 -4.76 -8.54 7.97
CA THR A 225 -4.52 -7.11 7.76
C THR A 225 -3.11 -6.90 7.23
N MET A 226 -3.01 -6.04 6.21
CA MET A 226 -1.75 -5.58 5.66
C MET A 226 -1.62 -4.08 5.92
N ASN A 227 -0.43 -3.62 6.29
CA ASN A 227 -0.11 -2.22 6.49
C ASN A 227 0.73 -1.72 5.33
N LEU A 228 0.39 -0.55 4.82
CA LEU A 228 1.13 0.13 3.78
C LEU A 228 1.88 1.32 4.39
N TYR A 229 3.18 1.37 4.13
CA TYR A 229 4.06 2.47 4.52
C TYR A 229 4.68 3.09 3.26
N ALA A 230 4.91 4.40 3.29
CA ALA A 230 5.69 5.09 2.28
C ALA A 230 7.07 5.43 2.83
N GLN A 231 8.12 5.25 2.02
CA GLN A 231 9.46 5.67 2.39
C GLN A 231 9.58 7.19 2.26
N ALA A 232 10.06 7.84 3.32
CA ALA A 232 10.37 9.27 3.34
C ALA A 232 11.86 9.50 3.64
N ILE A 233 12.40 10.56 3.05
CA ILE A 233 13.72 11.11 3.41
C ILE A 233 13.49 12.11 4.55
N PRO A 234 13.94 11.84 5.78
CA PRO A 234 13.77 12.82 6.85
C PRO A 234 14.73 13.98 6.65
N ASP A 235 14.17 15.15 6.38
CA ASP A 235 14.83 16.43 6.64
C ASP A 235 14.15 17.17 7.81
N THR A 236 14.71 18.31 8.19
CA THR A 236 14.19 19.13 9.30
C THR A 236 12.73 19.55 9.07
N ALA A 237 12.31 19.75 7.81
CA ALA A 237 10.93 20.08 7.45
C ALA A 237 9.99 18.86 7.55
N THR A 238 10.49 17.67 7.25
CA THR A 238 9.79 16.38 7.27
C THR A 238 9.52 15.91 8.69
N LEU A 239 10.50 16.05 9.58
CA LEU A 239 10.32 15.80 11.02
C LEU A 239 9.30 16.76 11.64
N THR A 240 9.25 18.00 11.17
CA THR A 240 8.24 18.98 11.60
C THR A 240 6.86 18.61 11.03
N LEU A 241 6.77 18.24 9.75
CA LEU A 241 5.51 17.85 9.09
C LEU A 241 4.86 16.61 9.73
N PHE A 242 5.67 15.61 10.12
CA PHE A 242 5.19 14.40 10.80
C PHE A 242 5.02 14.59 12.32
N GLY A 243 5.81 15.46 12.95
CA GLY A 243 5.72 15.76 14.38
C GLY A 243 4.60 16.73 14.76
N THR A 244 4.12 17.58 13.85
CA THR A 244 3.07 18.56 14.12
C THR A 244 1.70 18.21 13.55
N GLY A 245 1.53 17.02 12.94
CA GLY A 245 0.24 16.58 12.41
C GLY A 245 -0.39 17.59 11.45
N LEU A 246 0.27 17.83 10.30
CA LEU A 246 -0.20 18.66 9.17
C LEU A 246 -0.49 20.14 9.43
N LEU A 247 0.09 20.98 8.57
CA LEU A 247 -0.50 22.14 7.88
C LEU A 247 0.69 22.76 7.12
N PRO A 248 0.78 22.79 5.76
CA PRO A 248 -0.26 23.34 4.88
C PRO A 248 -0.25 22.79 3.42
N LEU A 249 -0.14 21.48 3.14
CA LEU A 249 -0.24 21.03 1.73
C LEU A 249 -1.67 21.20 1.17
N ALA A 250 -2.69 20.96 2.00
CA ALA A 250 -4.09 21.21 1.65
C ALA A 250 -4.42 22.69 1.40
N ALA A 251 -3.67 23.62 2.01
CA ALA A 251 -3.85 25.06 1.81
C ALA A 251 -3.13 25.58 0.55
N LEU A 252 -2.02 24.95 0.13
CA LEU A 252 -1.34 25.31 -1.10
C LEU A 252 -2.11 24.86 -2.35
N LEU A 253 -2.75 23.68 -2.31
CA LEU A 253 -3.57 23.17 -3.42
C LEU A 253 -4.88 23.94 -3.61
N ARG A 254 -5.40 24.60 -2.55
CA ARG A 254 -6.60 25.46 -2.65
C ARG A 254 -6.31 26.89 -3.12
N ARG A 255 -5.06 27.37 -3.11
CA ARG A 255 -4.74 28.79 -3.40
C ARG A 255 -4.44 29.12 -4.86
N ARG A 256 -4.45 28.16 -5.79
CA ARG A 256 -4.34 28.44 -7.25
C ARG A 256 -5.68 28.70 -7.95
N ARG A 257 -6.63 29.33 -7.24
CA ARG A 257 -7.77 30.02 -7.86
C ARG A 257 -7.89 31.43 -7.29
N VAL A 258 -7.22 32.37 -7.95
CA VAL A 258 -7.71 33.71 -8.24
C VAL A 258 -7.47 33.93 -9.71
#